data_AF-A0A7S7M949-F1
#
_entry.id   AF-A0A7S7M949-F1
#
_cell.length_a   1.000
_cell.length_b   1.000
_cell.length_c   1.000
_cell.angle_alpha   90.00
_cell.angle_beta   90.00
_cell.angle_gamma   90.00
#
_symmetry.space_group_name_H-M   'P 1'
#
loop_
_entity.id
_entity.type
_entity.pdbx_description
1 polymer ?
#
loop_
_entity_poly.entity_id
_entity_poly.type
_entity_poly.pdbx_seq_one_letter_code
_entity_poly.pdbx_strand_id
1 'polypeptide(L)'
;MYERSREVAEALSAGRRALAALEEAEESLDSAKRWGVWDILGGGLISSAVKHARLSDARRDLAAAREELAAFSRELGDVREIHGFDLGISDLAALFDIAFDNVLTDLLVQSQIDDAADRVEETTRRVRVAVDKLETLR
;
A
#
# COMPACT_ATOMS: atom_id res chain seq x y z
N MET A 1 -3.55 -31.64 6.11
CA MET A 1 -3.55 -31.32 4.65
C MET A 1 -4.55 -30.22 4.33
N TYR A 2 -5.77 -30.24 4.89
CA TYR A 2 -6.76 -29.16 4.74
C TYR A 2 -6.31 -27.77 5.24
N GLU A 3 -5.61 -27.70 6.38
CA GLU A 3 -5.08 -26.44 6.92
C GLU A 3 -4.10 -25.78 5.95
N ARG A 4 -3.13 -26.53 5.41
CA ARG A 4 -2.16 -26.01 4.43
C ARG A 4 -2.77 -25.28 3.24
N SER A 5 -3.80 -25.86 2.62
CA SER A 5 -4.45 -25.25 1.45
C SER A 5 -5.35 -24.08 1.84
N ARG A 6 -5.89 -24.10 3.05
CA ARG A 6 -6.72 -23.02 3.59
C ARG A 6 -5.88 -21.76 3.83
N GLU A 7 -4.75 -21.91 4.49
CA GLU A 7 -3.84 -20.81 4.85
C GLU A 7 -3.28 -20.11 3.60
N VAL A 8 -2.94 -20.88 2.56
CA VAL A 8 -2.54 -20.31 1.26
C VAL A 8 -3.69 -19.53 0.61
N ALA A 9 -4.94 -20.00 0.74
CA ALA A 9 -6.10 -19.30 0.20
C ALA A 9 -6.43 -18.03 0.98
N GLU A 10 -6.28 -18.04 2.31
CA GLU A 10 -6.45 -16.86 3.18
C GLU A 10 -5.37 -15.81 2.88
N ALA A 11 -4.10 -16.22 2.74
CA ALA A 11 -3.01 -15.35 2.32
C ALA A 11 -3.21 -14.77 0.91
N LEU A 12 -3.64 -15.57 -0.07
CA LEU A 12 -3.97 -15.07 -1.42
C LEU A 12 -5.12 -14.06 -1.41
N SER A 13 -6.15 -14.32 -0.60
CA SER A 13 -7.27 -13.40 -0.42
C SER A 13 -6.80 -12.07 0.16
N ALA A 14 -6.01 -12.10 1.23
CA ALA A 14 -5.45 -10.91 1.86
C ALA A 14 -4.49 -10.15 0.92
N GLY A 15 -3.62 -10.85 0.20
CA GLY A 15 -2.68 -10.22 -0.74
C GLY A 15 -3.38 -9.51 -1.89
N ARG A 16 -4.49 -10.05 -2.40
CA ARG A 16 -5.30 -9.37 -3.44
C ARG A 16 -6.02 -8.13 -2.91
N ARG A 17 -6.54 -8.16 -1.69
CA ARG A 17 -7.13 -6.96 -1.07
C ARG A 17 -6.07 -5.88 -0.83
N ALA A 18 -4.89 -6.28 -0.37
CA ALA A 18 -3.75 -5.39 -0.20
C ALA A 18 -3.31 -4.74 -1.52
N LEU A 19 -3.23 -5.50 -2.62
CA LEU A 19 -2.94 -4.96 -3.95
C LEU A 19 -3.99 -3.92 -4.39
N ALA A 20 -5.27 -4.24 -4.25
CA ALA A 20 -6.33 -3.32 -4.63
C ALA A 20 -6.26 -2.01 -3.82
N ALA A 21 -6.07 -2.10 -2.51
CA ALA A 21 -5.96 -0.91 -1.65
C ALA A 21 -4.70 -0.06 -1.95
N LEU A 22 -3.58 -0.71 -2.31
CA LEU A 22 -2.38 -0.02 -2.75
C LEU A 22 -2.60 0.71 -4.09
N GLU A 23 -3.24 0.06 -5.06
CA GLU A 23 -3.55 0.65 -6.36
C GLU A 23 -4.49 1.88 -6.20
N GLU A 24 -5.50 1.80 -5.31
CA GLU A 24 -6.33 2.96 -4.95
C GLU A 24 -5.51 4.11 -4.33
N ALA A 25 -4.56 3.78 -3.45
CA ALA A 25 -3.68 4.78 -2.85
C ALA A 25 -2.75 5.45 -3.88
N GLU A 26 -2.23 4.69 -4.86
CA GLU A 26 -1.44 5.24 -5.99
C GLU A 26 -2.26 6.25 -6.78
N GLU A 27 -3.51 5.93 -7.13
CA GLU A 27 -4.39 6.83 -7.89
C GLU A 27 -4.68 8.13 -7.13
N SER A 28 -4.96 8.04 -5.83
CA SER A 28 -5.22 9.20 -4.98
C SER A 28 -3.98 10.09 -4.79
N LEU A 29 -2.79 9.49 -4.65
CA LEU A 29 -1.52 10.22 -4.56
C LEU A 29 -1.16 10.93 -5.88
N ASP A 30 -1.34 10.26 -7.01
CA ASP A 30 -1.11 10.83 -8.33
C ASP A 30 -2.10 11.98 -8.63
N SER A 31 -3.36 11.84 -8.19
CA SER A 31 -4.33 12.94 -8.21
C SER A 31 -3.92 14.13 -7.36
N ALA A 32 -3.41 13.90 -6.14
CA ALA A 32 -2.90 14.94 -5.25
C ALA A 32 -1.66 15.65 -5.83
N LYS A 33 -0.73 14.88 -6.44
CA LYS A 33 0.48 15.37 -7.10
C LYS A 33 0.16 16.27 -8.29
N ARG A 34 -0.74 15.84 -9.19
CA ARG A 34 -1.17 16.65 -10.33
C ARG A 34 -1.78 17.97 -9.87
N TRP A 35 -2.62 17.96 -8.84
CA TRP A 35 -3.22 19.20 -8.33
C TRP A 35 -2.19 20.20 -7.79
N GLY A 36 -1.11 19.73 -7.15
CA GLY A 36 -0.01 20.59 -6.71
C GLY A 36 0.71 21.32 -7.87
N VAL A 37 0.78 20.71 -9.05
CA VAL A 37 1.40 21.29 -10.26
C VAL A 37 0.49 22.34 -10.90
N TRP A 38 -0.82 22.13 -10.91
CA TRP A 38 -1.80 23.09 -11.45
C TRP A 38 -1.81 24.42 -10.70
N ASP A 39 -1.60 24.41 -9.37
CA ASP A 39 -1.50 25.65 -8.56
C ASP A 39 -0.31 26.54 -8.96
N ILE A 40 0.81 25.93 -9.41
CA ILE A 40 2.04 26.65 -9.78
C ILE A 40 1.95 27.21 -11.20
N LEU A 41 1.26 26.52 -12.11
CA LEU A 41 1.19 26.88 -13.53
C LEU A 41 -0.08 27.68 -13.91
N GLY A 42 -1.17 27.57 -13.15
CA GLY A 42 -2.50 28.05 -13.52
C GLY A 42 -2.92 29.42 -13.00
N GLY A 43 -2.12 30.06 -12.15
CA GLY A 43 -2.40 31.42 -11.65
C GLY A 43 -3.68 31.51 -10.83
N GLY A 44 -3.65 30.94 -9.61
CA GLY A 44 -4.48 31.28 -8.45
C GLY A 44 -5.99 31.34 -8.67
N LEU A 45 -6.74 30.38 -8.08
CA LEU A 45 -8.11 30.51 -7.53
C LEU A 45 -8.80 29.14 -7.32
N ILE A 46 -8.08 28.02 -7.33
CA ILE A 46 -8.62 26.74 -6.84
C ILE A 46 -8.26 26.64 -5.36
N SER A 47 -9.29 26.64 -4.51
CA SER A 47 -9.14 26.89 -3.08
C SER A 47 -8.41 25.76 -2.36
N SER A 48 -7.80 26.10 -1.21
CA SER A 48 -7.24 25.16 -0.24
C SER A 48 -8.16 23.96 0.10
N ALA A 49 -9.48 24.09 -0.14
CA ALA A 49 -10.47 23.05 0.11
C ALA A 49 -10.38 21.86 -0.87
N VAL A 50 -10.11 22.09 -2.16
CA VAL A 50 -9.92 20.99 -3.12
C VAL A 50 -8.62 20.26 -2.84
N LYS A 51 -7.57 21.01 -2.48
CA LYS A 51 -6.30 20.46 -2.01
C LYS A 51 -6.49 19.63 -0.74
N HIS A 52 -7.27 20.11 0.22
CA HIS A 52 -7.62 19.36 1.42
C HIS A 52 -8.42 18.09 1.12
N ALA A 53 -9.38 18.14 0.20
CA ALA A 53 -10.16 16.97 -0.18
C ALA A 53 -9.28 15.87 -0.78
N ARG A 54 -8.45 16.19 -1.78
CA ARG A 54 -7.56 15.22 -2.45
C ARG A 54 -6.50 14.65 -1.51
N LEU A 55 -5.96 15.48 -0.63
CA LEU A 55 -5.02 15.05 0.40
C LEU A 55 -5.69 14.16 1.45
N SER A 56 -6.95 14.45 1.79
CA SER A 56 -7.76 13.63 2.69
C SER A 56 -8.06 12.28 2.06
N ASP A 57 -8.39 12.23 0.76
CA ASP A 57 -8.62 10.99 0.02
C ASP A 57 -7.34 10.14 0.03
N ALA A 58 -6.19 10.71 -0.34
CA ALA A 58 -4.91 10.02 -0.31
C ALA A 58 -4.57 9.47 1.07
N ARG A 59 -4.78 10.25 2.15
CA ARG A 59 -4.58 9.77 3.53
C ARG A 59 -5.50 8.61 3.89
N ARG A 60 -6.77 8.66 3.47
CA ARG A 60 -7.75 7.60 3.72
C ARG A 60 -7.34 6.31 3.01
N ASP A 61 -6.99 6.40 1.74
CA ASP A 61 -6.64 5.23 0.93
C ASP A 61 -5.31 4.63 1.38
N LEU A 62 -4.33 5.46 1.76
CA LEU A 62 -3.09 5.01 2.39
C LEU A 62 -3.34 4.28 3.73
N ALA A 63 -4.27 4.78 4.56
CA ALA A 63 -4.63 4.11 5.81
C ALA A 63 -5.28 2.74 5.55
N ALA A 64 -6.15 2.64 4.54
CA ALA A 64 -6.76 1.38 4.12
C ALA A 64 -5.70 0.39 3.60
N ALA A 65 -4.75 0.86 2.77
CA ALA A 65 -3.65 0.04 2.29
C ALA A 65 -2.80 -0.51 3.45
N ARG A 66 -2.50 0.31 4.47
CA ARG A 66 -1.78 -0.13 5.68
C ARG A 66 -2.52 -1.27 6.39
N GLU A 67 -3.84 -1.16 6.55
CA GLU A 67 -4.64 -2.17 7.23
C GLU A 67 -4.62 -3.51 6.48
N GLU A 68 -4.87 -3.49 5.17
CA GLU A 68 -4.89 -4.71 4.36
C GLU A 68 -3.51 -5.36 4.26
N LEU A 69 -2.43 -4.57 4.28
CA LEU A 69 -1.07 -5.11 4.30
C LEU A 69 -0.68 -5.71 5.64
N ALA A 70 -1.12 -5.11 6.75
CA ALA A 70 -0.97 -5.73 8.06
C ALA A 70 -1.73 -7.06 8.12
N ALA A 71 -2.92 -7.13 7.52
CA ALA A 71 -3.65 -8.40 7.38
C ALA A 71 -2.85 -9.41 6.54
N PHE A 72 -2.41 -9.03 5.34
CA PHE A 72 -1.64 -9.92 4.47
C PHE A 72 -0.34 -10.42 5.11
N SER A 73 0.38 -9.55 5.83
CA SER A 73 1.60 -9.92 6.54
C SER A 73 1.36 -10.95 7.65
N ARG A 74 0.20 -10.92 8.31
CA ARG A 74 -0.16 -11.94 9.32
C ARG A 74 -0.38 -13.29 8.66
N GLU A 75 -1.23 -13.36 7.63
CA GLU A 75 -1.53 -14.60 6.91
C GLU A 75 -0.27 -15.23 6.27
N LEU A 76 0.66 -14.41 5.77
CA LEU A 76 1.95 -14.87 5.28
C LEU A 76 2.81 -15.53 6.37
N GLY A 77 2.71 -15.03 7.61
CA GLY A 77 3.37 -15.63 8.77
C GLY A 77 2.88 -17.04 9.03
N ASP A 78 1.57 -17.25 8.93
CA ASP A 78 0.92 -18.55 9.14
C ASP A 78 1.29 -19.54 8.02
N VAL A 79 1.32 -19.09 6.76
CA VAL A 79 1.80 -19.90 5.63
C VAL A 79 3.27 -20.33 5.83
N ARG A 80 4.14 -19.45 6.32
CA ARG A 80 5.56 -19.77 6.58
C ARG A 80 5.70 -20.86 7.64
N GLU A 81 4.94 -20.79 8.73
CA GLU A 81 4.98 -21.77 9.82
C GLU A 81 4.60 -23.18 9.32
N ILE A 82 3.62 -23.26 8.41
CA ILE A 82 3.02 -24.54 8.01
C ILE A 82 3.72 -25.15 6.78
N HIS A 83 4.24 -24.33 5.86
CA HIS A 83 4.88 -24.79 4.61
C HIS A 83 6.41 -24.70 4.62
N GLY A 84 7.04 -24.14 5.66
CA GLY A 84 8.47 -23.82 5.63
C GLY A 84 8.82 -22.81 4.54
N PHE A 85 7.82 -22.03 4.13
CA PHE A 85 7.89 -21.10 3.03
C PHE A 85 8.54 -19.80 3.49
N ASP A 86 9.87 -19.76 3.41
CA ASP A 86 10.63 -18.54 3.66
C ASP A 86 10.61 -17.66 2.40
N LEU A 87 9.52 -16.93 2.24
CA LEU A 87 9.62 -15.70 1.47
C LEU A 87 10.44 -14.74 2.33
N GLY A 88 11.48 -14.13 1.74
CA GLY A 88 12.22 -12.98 2.28
C GLY A 88 11.35 -11.72 2.40
N ILE A 89 10.16 -11.92 2.96
CA ILE A 89 8.98 -11.09 3.12
C ILE A 89 8.69 -10.89 4.61
N SER A 90 9.48 -11.48 5.51
CA SER A 90 9.63 -10.97 6.88
C SER A 90 9.80 -9.43 6.91
N ASP A 91 10.29 -8.85 5.82
CA ASP A 91 10.39 -7.42 5.59
C ASP A 91 9.10 -6.69 5.14
N LEU A 92 7.99 -7.33 4.74
CA LEU A 92 6.79 -6.58 4.28
C LEU A 92 6.19 -5.71 5.39
N ALA A 93 6.09 -6.23 6.62
CA ALA A 93 5.67 -5.44 7.77
C ALA A 93 6.69 -4.35 8.14
N ALA A 94 7.99 -4.67 8.11
CA ALA A 94 9.06 -3.71 8.41
C ALA A 94 9.17 -2.58 7.37
N LEU A 95 8.94 -2.89 6.09
CA LEU A 95 8.83 -1.92 5.01
C LEU A 95 7.66 -0.98 5.26
N PHE A 96 6.54 -1.50 5.77
CA PHE A 96 5.36 -0.69 6.09
C PHE A 96 5.54 0.18 7.32
N ASP A 97 6.13 -0.34 8.40
CA ASP A 97 6.39 0.44 9.60
C ASP A 97 7.37 1.59 9.31
N ILE A 98 8.39 1.38 8.46
CA ILE A 98 9.30 2.45 8.02
C ILE A 98 8.64 3.38 6.99
N ALA A 99 7.80 2.85 6.10
CA ALA A 99 7.16 3.63 5.04
C ALA A 99 6.02 4.52 5.54
N PHE A 100 5.20 4.07 6.51
CA PHE A 100 3.93 4.72 6.87
C PHE A 100 3.97 5.54 8.16
N ASP A 101 4.99 5.43 9.02
CA ASP A 101 5.08 6.26 10.25
C ASP A 101 5.29 7.75 9.97
N ASN A 102 5.95 8.09 8.86
CA ASN A 102 6.16 9.49 8.45
C ASN A 102 5.21 9.93 7.32
N VAL A 103 4.86 9.05 6.38
CA VAL A 103 4.07 9.42 5.19
C VAL A 103 2.65 9.89 5.56
N LEU A 104 1.93 9.18 6.43
CA LEU A 104 0.52 9.50 6.70
C LEU A 104 0.33 10.85 7.42
N THR A 105 1.20 11.14 8.38
CA THR A 105 1.16 12.35 9.21
C THR A 105 1.73 13.56 8.49
N ASP A 106 2.75 13.36 7.65
CA ASP A 106 3.53 14.47 7.14
C ASP A 106 2.99 15.07 5.84
N LEU A 107 2.20 14.35 5.02
CA LEU A 107 1.67 14.82 3.72
C LEU A 107 1.11 16.25 3.77
N LEU A 108 1.97 17.26 3.66
CA LEU A 108 1.73 18.69 3.83
C LEU A 108 2.39 19.46 2.68
N VAL A 109 3.54 18.96 2.21
CA VAL A 109 4.30 19.49 1.09
C VAL A 109 4.45 18.47 -0.05
N GLN A 110 4.77 18.96 -1.25
CA GLN A 110 4.86 18.16 -2.47
C GLN A 110 5.86 17.00 -2.35
N SER A 111 7.02 17.21 -1.72
CA SER A 111 8.03 16.16 -1.58
C SER A 111 7.55 14.94 -0.79
N GLN A 112 6.68 15.14 0.21
CA GLN A 112 6.10 14.01 0.95
C GLN A 112 5.08 13.24 0.13
N ILE A 113 4.35 13.91 -0.79
CA ILE A 113 3.43 13.25 -1.73
C ILE A 113 4.23 12.37 -2.69
N ASP A 114 5.36 12.88 -3.19
CA ASP A 114 6.26 12.14 -4.06
C ASP A 114 6.88 10.93 -3.33
N ASP A 115 7.42 11.13 -2.13
CA ASP A 115 7.96 10.04 -1.31
C ASP A 115 6.91 8.96 -0.98
N ALA A 116 5.66 9.37 -0.74
CA ALA A 116 4.56 8.45 -0.51
C ALA A 116 4.25 7.61 -1.75
N ALA A 117 4.18 8.25 -2.93
CA ALA A 117 3.90 7.56 -4.20
C ALA A 117 4.99 6.52 -4.52
N ASP A 118 6.26 6.89 -4.39
CA ASP A 118 7.38 5.99 -4.66
C ASP A 118 7.37 4.77 -3.73
N ARG A 119 7.02 4.96 -2.45
CA ARG A 119 6.92 3.87 -1.46
C ARG A 119 5.74 2.95 -1.72
N VAL A 120 4.58 3.51 -2.10
CA VAL A 120 3.40 2.70 -2.46
C VAL A 120 3.72 1.86 -3.69
N GLU A 121 4.31 2.43 -4.73
CA GLU A 121 4.68 1.70 -5.95
C GLU A 121 5.66 0.55 -5.66
N GLU A 122 6.70 0.81 -4.86
CA GLU A 122 7.64 -0.22 -4.45
C GLU A 122 6.94 -1.37 -3.70
N THR A 123 6.01 -1.04 -2.83
CA THR A 123 5.23 -2.01 -2.07
C THR A 123 4.35 -2.84 -2.98
N THR A 124 3.58 -2.19 -3.87
CA THR A 124 2.71 -2.86 -4.84
C THR A 124 3.49 -3.92 -5.61
N ARG A 125 4.70 -3.59 -6.06
CA ARG A 125 5.59 -4.52 -6.75
C ARG A 125 5.96 -5.72 -5.87
N ARG A 126 6.35 -5.50 -4.61
CA ARG A 126 6.75 -6.57 -3.68
C ARG A 126 5.57 -7.48 -3.31
N VAL A 127 4.39 -6.90 -3.07
CA VAL A 127 3.16 -7.65 -2.76
C VAL A 127 2.72 -8.48 -3.96
N ARG A 128 2.82 -7.94 -5.18
CA ARG A 128 2.52 -8.69 -6.40
C ARG A 128 3.41 -9.92 -6.54
N VAL A 129 4.72 -9.76 -6.33
CA VAL A 129 5.66 -10.89 -6.30
C VAL A 129 5.31 -11.91 -5.21
N ALA A 130 4.82 -11.47 -4.06
CA ALA A 130 4.40 -12.37 -2.99
C ALA A 130 3.17 -13.20 -3.38
N VAL A 131 2.16 -12.53 -3.94
CA VAL A 131 0.92 -13.15 -4.43
C VAL A 131 1.24 -14.17 -5.53
N ASP A 132 2.03 -13.78 -6.54
CA ASP A 132 2.42 -14.68 -7.64
C ASP A 132 3.09 -15.96 -7.12
N LYS A 133 3.93 -15.85 -6.09
CA LYS A 133 4.56 -17.02 -5.48
C LYS A 133 3.58 -17.87 -4.67
N LEU A 134 2.64 -17.27 -3.94
CA LEU A 134 1.58 -18.01 -3.25
C LEU A 134 0.70 -18.78 -4.25
N GLU A 135 0.47 -18.25 -5.44
CA GLU A 135 -0.28 -18.96 -6.49
C GLU A 135 0.41 -20.24 -6.95
N THR A 136 1.75 -20.33 -6.84
CA THR A 136 2.49 -21.57 -7.14
C THR A 136 2.35 -22.65 -6.07
N LEU A 137 1.90 -22.28 -4.86
CA LEU A 137 1.70 -23.20 -3.73
C LEU A 137 0.26 -23.73 -3.63
N ARG A 138 -0.65 -23.16 -4.41
CA ARG A 138 -2.07 -23.52 -4.43
C ARG A 138 -2.29 -24.87 -5.11
#